data_AF-A0A7V3ULI6-F1
#
_entry.id   AF-A0A7V3ULI6-F1
#
_cell.length_a   1.000
_cell.length_b   1.000
_cell.length_c   1.000
_cell.angle_alpha   90.00
_cell.angle_beta   90.00
_cell.angle_gamma   90.00
#
_symmetry.space_group_name_H-M   'P 1'
#
loop_
_entity.id
_entity.type
_entity.pdbx_description
1 polymer ?
#
loop_
_entity_poly.entity_id
_entity_poly.type
_entity_poly.pdbx_seq_one_letter_code
_entity_poly.pdbx_strand_id
1 'polypeptide(L)'
;MSQNRIPLYYVGEGNIELIREVCGVLKLDFILKKLEKEADLFSILRGKEHRALLIDYEIYQAKSSEFLSILESEGKLSSLAILLTLKKETLVEEKILSNAHIFDYVEYPFDKKRLAFTLRKLFSHLDYKREIQQLHEQLKLKSKEVQELNAIGVALSAERDVNKLLEMILGKIREITSADAGTLYLVEEIEGVPPDEDNYFANKQLRFKLTQNDTKQIPFREFTMEVNEKSLSGYVALSGTPLNIPDV
;
A
#
# COMPACT_ATOMS: atom_id res chain seq x y z
N MET A 1 -1.00 -13.25 -16.33
CA MET A 1 -1.06 -12.77 -14.93
C MET A 1 -0.66 -13.93 -14.04
N SER A 2 0.51 -13.88 -13.43
CA SER A 2 0.99 -14.93 -12.51
C SER A 2 0.14 -14.86 -11.23
N GLN A 3 -0.77 -15.81 -11.01
CA GLN A 3 -1.43 -15.96 -9.72
C GLN A 3 -0.35 -16.27 -8.69
N ASN A 4 -0.21 -15.40 -7.69
CA ASN A 4 0.82 -15.52 -6.66
C ASN A 4 0.45 -16.66 -5.68
N ARG A 5 0.87 -17.87 -6.03
CA ARG A 5 0.57 -19.14 -5.36
C ARG A 5 1.11 -19.14 -3.94
N ILE A 6 0.25 -19.46 -2.96
CA ILE A 6 0.68 -19.64 -1.56
C ILE A 6 1.38 -21.00 -1.45
N PRO A 7 2.68 -21.08 -1.12
CA PRO A 7 3.36 -22.35 -0.92
C PRO A 7 2.82 -23.10 0.30
N LEU A 8 2.73 -24.43 0.18
CA LEU A 8 2.40 -25.34 1.27
C LEU A 8 3.62 -26.20 1.57
N TYR A 9 4.23 -25.97 2.72
CA TYR A 9 5.36 -26.76 3.17
C TYR A 9 4.87 -27.94 3.99
N TYR A 10 5.47 -29.11 3.82
CA TYR A 10 5.17 -30.29 4.62
C TYR A 10 6.42 -30.80 5.32
N VAL A 11 6.30 -31.03 6.63
CA VAL A 11 7.36 -31.56 7.48
C VAL A 11 6.79 -32.67 8.35
N GLY A 12 7.12 -33.92 8.02
CA GLY A 12 6.56 -35.06 8.73
C GLY A 12 6.79 -36.42 8.08
N GLU A 13 6.34 -37.45 8.79
CA GLU A 13 6.37 -38.87 8.42
C GLU A 13 5.06 -39.36 7.79
N GLY A 14 4.00 -38.55 7.86
CA GLY A 14 2.70 -38.82 7.28
C GLY A 14 2.70 -39.05 5.76
N ASN A 15 1.63 -39.66 5.27
CA ASN A 15 1.50 -40.07 3.87
C ASN A 15 1.42 -38.86 2.91
N ILE A 16 2.58 -38.47 2.39
CA ILE A 16 2.72 -37.35 1.45
C ILE A 16 1.93 -37.57 0.15
N GLU A 17 1.74 -38.81 -0.29
CA GLU A 17 0.96 -39.12 -1.50
C GLU A 17 -0.51 -38.78 -1.30
N LEU A 18 -1.05 -39.09 -0.11
CA LEU A 18 -2.41 -38.71 0.26
C LEU A 18 -2.60 -37.19 0.30
N ILE A 19 -1.62 -36.46 0.85
CA ILE A 19 -1.61 -35.00 0.86
C ILE A 19 -1.61 -34.49 -0.60
N ARG A 20 -0.73 -35.03 -1.46
CA ARG A 20 -0.69 -34.68 -2.89
C ARG A 20 -2.02 -34.95 -3.60
N GLU A 21 -2.64 -36.08 -3.35
CA GLU A 21 -3.94 -36.46 -3.92
C GLU A 21 -5.02 -35.45 -3.53
N VAL A 22 -5.20 -35.22 -2.23
CA VAL A 22 -6.19 -34.27 -1.70
C VAL A 22 -5.96 -32.88 -2.28
N CYS A 23 -4.70 -32.46 -2.31
CA CYS A 23 -4.36 -31.15 -2.83
C CYS A 23 -4.59 -31.02 -4.35
N GLY A 24 -4.33 -32.08 -5.12
CA GLY A 24 -4.62 -32.14 -6.55
C GLY A 24 -6.12 -32.06 -6.85
N VAL A 25 -6.95 -32.75 -6.08
CA VAL A 25 -8.42 -32.70 -6.19
C VAL A 25 -8.95 -31.31 -5.90
N LEU A 26 -8.38 -30.61 -4.93
CA LEU A 26 -8.81 -29.28 -4.55
C LEU A 26 -8.48 -28.21 -5.60
N LYS A 27 -7.65 -28.52 -6.61
CA LYS A 27 -7.11 -27.55 -7.59
C LYS A 27 -6.56 -26.30 -6.91
N LEU A 28 -6.06 -26.44 -5.68
CA LEU A 28 -5.45 -25.34 -4.95
C LEU A 28 -4.11 -25.05 -5.60
N ASP A 29 -3.82 -23.77 -5.74
CA ASP A 29 -2.64 -23.28 -6.44
C ASP A 29 -1.50 -23.14 -5.41
N PHE A 30 -0.87 -24.27 -5.04
CA PHE A 30 0.22 -24.34 -4.06
C PHE A 30 1.41 -25.14 -4.59
N ILE A 31 2.57 -24.99 -3.95
CA ILE A 31 3.76 -25.81 -4.19
C ILE A 31 3.98 -26.66 -2.93
N LEU A 32 3.74 -27.98 -3.02
CA LEU A 32 4.07 -28.89 -1.93
C LEU A 32 5.58 -29.12 -1.89
N LYS A 33 6.24 -28.59 -0.86
CA LYS A 33 7.65 -28.84 -0.61
C LYS A 33 7.81 -29.68 0.64
N LYS A 34 8.29 -30.92 0.48
CA LYS A 34 8.78 -31.71 1.62
C LYS A 34 10.13 -31.13 2.04
N LEU A 35 10.29 -30.83 3.32
CA LEU A 35 11.59 -30.40 3.84
C LEU A 35 12.37 -31.62 4.31
N GLU A 36 13.61 -31.71 3.87
CA GLU A 36 14.55 -32.76 4.31
C GLU A 36 15.52 -32.23 5.38
N LYS A 37 15.76 -30.92 5.41
CA LYS A 37 16.70 -30.28 6.33
C LYS A 37 16.01 -29.30 7.25
N GLU A 38 16.47 -29.27 8.49
CA GLU A 38 15.91 -28.41 9.54
C GLU A 38 16.17 -26.91 9.30
N ALA A 39 17.30 -26.56 8.66
CA ALA A 39 17.62 -25.19 8.31
C ALA A 39 16.57 -24.55 7.37
N ASP A 40 15.96 -25.37 6.49
CA ASP A 40 14.94 -24.90 5.55
C ASP A 40 13.65 -24.52 6.29
N LEU A 41 13.33 -25.21 7.40
CA LEU A 41 12.14 -24.93 8.20
C LEU A 41 12.20 -23.55 8.85
N PHE A 42 13.33 -23.19 9.46
CA PHE A 42 13.51 -21.85 10.03
C PHE A 42 13.48 -20.74 8.99
N SER A 43 13.99 -21.01 7.78
CA SER A 43 13.90 -20.06 6.67
C SER A 43 12.46 -19.81 6.26
N ILE A 44 11.62 -20.86 6.29
CA ILE A 44 10.19 -20.76 6.03
C ILE A 44 9.55 -19.97 7.14
N LEU A 45 9.81 -20.27 8.42
CA LEU A 45 9.22 -19.54 9.53
C LEU A 45 9.50 -18.03 9.52
N ARG A 46 10.58 -17.56 8.86
CA ARG A 46 10.98 -16.14 8.76
C ARG A 46 10.64 -15.45 7.44
N GLY A 47 9.97 -16.13 6.53
CA GLY A 47 9.62 -15.57 5.23
C GLY A 47 8.73 -14.32 5.35
N LYS A 48 8.65 -13.50 4.29
CA LYS A 48 7.71 -12.36 4.24
C LYS A 48 6.41 -12.68 3.50
N GLU A 49 6.43 -13.69 2.65
CA GLU A 49 5.29 -14.07 1.83
C GLU A 49 4.30 -14.97 2.58
N HIS A 50 3.04 -14.93 2.14
CA HIS A 50 2.00 -15.82 2.64
C HIS A 50 2.33 -17.28 2.36
N ARG A 51 2.27 -18.11 3.40
CA ARG A 51 2.70 -19.50 3.36
C ARG A 51 1.92 -20.34 4.35
N ALA A 52 1.71 -21.58 3.98
CA ALA A 52 1.12 -22.60 4.82
C ALA A 52 2.20 -23.61 5.23
N LEU A 53 2.22 -24.01 6.50
CA LEU A 53 3.09 -25.08 7.00
C LEU A 53 2.22 -26.19 7.59
N LEU A 54 2.28 -27.37 6.98
CA LEU A 54 1.76 -28.61 7.54
C LEU A 54 2.91 -29.32 8.25
N ILE A 55 2.80 -29.52 9.57
CA ILE A 55 3.90 -30.10 10.36
C ILE A 55 3.38 -31.10 11.37
N ASP A 56 4.09 -32.22 11.49
CA ASP A 56 3.81 -33.21 12.51
C ASP A 56 4.09 -32.65 13.91
N TYR A 57 3.16 -32.88 14.84
CA TYR A 57 3.19 -32.30 16.17
C TYR A 57 4.46 -32.67 16.94
N GLU A 58 4.94 -33.90 16.81
CA GLU A 58 6.16 -34.35 17.47
C GLU A 58 7.39 -33.54 17.04
N ILE A 59 7.46 -33.15 15.75
CA ILE A 59 8.53 -32.30 15.21
C ILE A 59 8.37 -30.87 15.74
N TYR A 60 7.14 -30.35 15.75
CA TYR A 60 6.86 -29.03 16.31
C TYR A 60 7.19 -28.96 17.80
N GLN A 61 6.79 -29.97 18.58
CA GLN A 61 6.97 -30.04 20.02
C GLN A 61 8.45 -30.11 20.40
N ALA A 62 9.22 -30.95 19.71
CA ALA A 62 10.66 -31.09 19.91
C ALA A 62 11.43 -29.77 19.75
N LYS A 63 10.88 -28.82 18.99
CA LYS A 63 11.48 -27.51 18.68
C LYS A 63 10.63 -26.32 19.12
N SER A 64 9.72 -26.56 20.05
CA SER A 64 8.68 -25.58 20.41
C SER A 64 9.27 -24.25 20.89
N SER A 65 10.37 -24.26 21.66
CA SER A 65 11.04 -23.05 22.15
C SER A 65 11.59 -22.18 21.01
N GLU A 66 12.28 -22.79 20.05
CA GLU A 66 12.87 -22.11 18.90
C GLU A 66 11.79 -21.56 17.97
N PHE A 67 10.73 -22.35 17.72
CA PHE A 67 9.62 -21.92 16.87
C PHE A 67 8.88 -20.76 17.51
N LEU A 68 8.53 -20.86 18.79
CA LEU A 68 7.84 -19.78 19.50
C LEU A 68 8.65 -18.49 19.46
N SER A 69 9.97 -18.56 19.67
CA SER A 69 10.83 -17.37 19.61
C SER A 69 10.80 -16.66 18.24
N ILE A 70 10.76 -17.44 17.15
CA ILE A 70 10.71 -16.90 15.78
C ILE A 70 9.32 -16.33 15.50
N LEU A 71 8.27 -17.08 15.86
CA LEU A 71 6.87 -16.70 15.63
C LEU A 71 6.47 -15.46 16.44
N GLU A 72 6.96 -15.31 17.67
CA GLU A 72 6.75 -14.10 18.48
C GLU A 72 7.34 -12.85 17.82
N SER A 73 8.47 -12.99 17.11
CA SER A 73 9.10 -11.88 16.39
C SER A 73 8.37 -11.45 15.10
N GLU A 74 7.58 -12.33 14.49
CA GLU A 74 6.81 -11.98 13.27
C GLU A 74 5.53 -11.19 13.56
N GLY A 75 5.00 -11.27 14.79
CA GLY A 75 3.77 -10.58 15.19
C GLY A 75 2.47 -11.23 14.67
N LYS A 76 1.32 -10.66 15.04
CA LYS A 76 -0.02 -11.28 14.82
C LYS A 76 -0.50 -11.29 13.36
N LEU A 77 -0.03 -10.33 12.57
CA LEU A 77 -0.37 -10.21 11.14
C LEU A 77 0.59 -10.99 10.24
N SER A 78 1.37 -11.91 10.81
CA SER A 78 2.28 -12.73 10.05
C SER A 78 1.58 -13.47 8.90
N SER A 79 2.34 -13.63 7.82
CA SER A 79 1.92 -14.28 6.60
C SER A 79 1.93 -15.82 6.71
N LEU A 80 2.24 -16.36 7.89
CA LEU A 80 2.30 -17.80 8.15
C LEU A 80 1.00 -18.32 8.80
N ALA A 81 0.57 -19.49 8.35
CA ALA A 81 -0.43 -20.30 9.04
C ALA A 81 0.06 -21.75 9.15
N ILE A 82 -0.05 -22.32 10.34
CA ILE A 82 0.45 -23.66 10.67
C ILE A 82 -0.74 -24.62 10.86
N LEU A 83 -0.73 -25.73 10.16
CA LEU A 83 -1.65 -26.85 10.34
C LEU A 83 -0.85 -27.99 11.01
N LEU A 84 -1.24 -28.40 12.21
CA LEU A 84 -0.58 -29.51 12.90
C LEU A 84 -1.13 -30.85 12.40
N THR A 85 -0.27 -31.85 12.28
CA THR A 85 -0.69 -33.25 12.17
C THR A 85 -0.45 -33.95 13.51
N LEU A 86 -1.41 -34.75 13.95
CA LEU A 86 -1.38 -35.44 15.23
C LEU A 86 -1.65 -36.93 15.01
N LYS A 87 -1.01 -37.81 15.76
CA LYS A 87 -1.49 -39.19 15.85
C LYS A 87 -2.78 -39.19 16.68
N LYS A 88 -3.65 -40.17 16.45
CA LYS A 88 -4.83 -40.35 17.31
C LYS A 88 -4.39 -40.47 18.77
N GLU A 89 -5.16 -39.87 19.67
CA GLU A 89 -4.93 -39.87 21.12
C GLU A 89 -3.67 -39.10 21.57
N THR A 90 -3.02 -38.34 20.68
CA THR A 90 -1.92 -37.45 21.08
C THR A 90 -2.45 -36.32 21.99
N LEU A 91 -1.90 -36.23 23.19
CA LEU A 91 -2.16 -35.10 24.11
C LEU A 91 -1.34 -33.88 23.67
N VAL A 92 -2.04 -32.79 23.35
CA VAL A 92 -1.43 -31.53 22.91
C VAL A 92 -1.33 -30.56 24.08
N GLU A 93 -0.17 -29.94 24.24
CA GLU A 93 0.03 -28.91 25.26
C GLU A 93 -0.78 -27.64 24.94
N GLU A 94 -1.47 -27.09 25.94
CA GLU A 94 -2.32 -25.90 25.79
C GLU A 94 -1.54 -24.66 25.31
N LYS A 95 -0.26 -24.55 25.70
CA LYS A 95 0.65 -23.49 25.24
C LYS A 95 0.86 -23.53 23.72
N ILE A 96 0.83 -24.73 23.13
CA ILE A 96 0.99 -24.88 21.68
C ILE A 96 -0.31 -24.46 21.00
N LEU A 97 -1.46 -24.96 21.46
CA LEU A 97 -2.78 -24.61 20.92
C LEU A 97 -3.11 -23.11 20.99
N SER A 98 -2.58 -22.39 21.98
CA SER A 98 -2.78 -20.95 22.14
C SER A 98 -1.91 -20.07 21.24
N ASN A 99 -1.01 -20.65 20.42
CA ASN A 99 -0.21 -19.88 19.48
C ASN A 99 -1.06 -19.35 18.31
N ALA A 100 -1.06 -18.04 18.11
CA ALA A 100 -1.82 -17.34 17.06
C ALA A 100 -1.49 -17.75 15.62
N HIS A 101 -0.35 -18.43 15.39
CA HIS A 101 0.05 -18.94 14.08
C HIS A 101 -0.54 -20.32 13.78
N ILE A 102 -0.98 -21.05 14.80
CA ILE A 102 -1.61 -22.35 14.62
C ILE A 102 -3.06 -22.13 14.18
N PHE A 103 -3.34 -22.58 12.97
CA PHE A 103 -4.64 -22.44 12.34
C PHE A 103 -5.62 -23.52 12.78
N ASP A 104 -5.18 -24.79 12.73
CA ASP A 104 -5.98 -25.95 13.08
C ASP A 104 -5.05 -27.17 13.25
N TYR A 105 -5.63 -28.35 13.52
CA TYR A 105 -4.95 -29.64 13.47
C TYR A 105 -5.75 -30.69 12.70
N VAL A 106 -5.05 -31.73 12.24
CA VAL A 106 -5.63 -32.93 11.60
C VAL A 106 -5.01 -34.19 12.18
N GLU A 107 -5.83 -35.23 12.38
CA GLU A 107 -5.35 -36.51 12.91
C GLU A 107 -4.91 -37.47 11.78
N TYR A 108 -3.87 -38.25 12.04
CA TYR A 108 -3.38 -39.34 11.19
C TYR A 108 -3.82 -40.71 11.72
N PRO A 109 -4.23 -41.68 10.87
CA PRO A 109 -4.30 -41.60 9.40
C PRO A 109 -5.34 -40.58 8.91
N PHE A 110 -4.97 -39.78 7.91
CA PHE A 110 -5.77 -38.63 7.49
C PHE A 110 -7.13 -39.08 6.91
N ASP A 111 -8.21 -38.50 7.42
CA ASP A 111 -9.47 -38.49 6.70
C ASP A 111 -9.38 -37.52 5.51
N LYS A 112 -9.58 -38.03 4.29
CA LYS A 112 -9.47 -37.25 3.05
C LYS A 112 -10.37 -36.02 3.06
N LYS A 113 -11.61 -36.14 3.56
CA LYS A 113 -12.58 -35.04 3.56
C LYS A 113 -12.19 -33.97 4.57
N ARG A 114 -11.77 -34.37 5.78
CA ARG A 114 -11.30 -33.46 6.83
C ARG A 114 -10.07 -32.70 6.37
N LEU A 115 -9.05 -33.39 5.87
CA LEU A 115 -7.84 -32.73 5.34
C LEU A 115 -8.20 -31.76 4.20
N ALA A 116 -9.07 -32.18 3.29
CA ALA A 116 -9.46 -31.34 2.16
C ALA A 116 -10.18 -30.06 2.61
N PHE A 117 -11.11 -30.20 3.56
CA PHE A 117 -11.86 -29.08 4.12
C PHE A 117 -10.96 -28.12 4.90
N THR A 118 -10.09 -28.65 5.76
CA THR A 118 -9.16 -27.83 6.56
C THR A 118 -8.15 -27.10 5.67
N LEU A 119 -7.60 -27.74 4.65
CA LEU A 119 -6.72 -27.06 3.68
C LEU A 119 -7.44 -25.95 2.94
N ARG A 120 -8.67 -26.19 2.44
CA ARG A 120 -9.46 -25.13 1.79
C ARG A 120 -9.67 -23.93 2.72
N LYS A 121 -10.02 -24.18 4.00
CA LYS A 121 -10.19 -23.13 5.01
C LYS A 121 -8.89 -22.40 5.32
N LEU A 122 -7.78 -23.12 5.45
CA LEU A 122 -6.44 -22.56 5.68
C LEU A 122 -6.03 -21.58 4.58
N PHE A 123 -6.21 -21.96 3.31
CA PHE A 123 -5.88 -21.08 2.20
C PHE A 123 -6.80 -19.87 2.12
N SER A 124 -8.11 -20.04 2.30
CA SER A 124 -9.03 -18.89 2.39
C SER A 124 -8.65 -17.93 3.52
N HIS A 125 -8.21 -18.45 4.67
CA HIS A 125 -7.73 -17.64 5.79
C HIS A 125 -6.47 -16.83 5.43
N LEU A 126 -5.51 -17.45 4.72
CA LEU A 126 -4.32 -16.75 4.25
C LEU A 126 -4.64 -15.70 3.19
N ASP A 127 -5.59 -15.96 2.30
CA ASP A 127 -6.07 -14.96 1.33
C ASP A 127 -6.74 -13.78 2.03
N TYR A 128 -7.60 -14.01 3.03
CA TYR A 128 -8.19 -12.95 3.84
C TYR A 128 -7.13 -12.13 4.59
N LYS A 129 -6.14 -12.79 5.19
CA LYS A 129 -5.02 -12.10 5.85
C LYS A 129 -4.25 -11.21 4.87
N ARG A 130 -4.00 -11.70 3.65
CA ARG A 130 -3.33 -10.94 2.59
C ARG A 130 -4.11 -9.68 2.22
N GLU A 131 -5.41 -9.82 2.01
CA GLU A 131 -6.29 -8.68 1.69
C GLU A 131 -6.29 -7.64 2.82
N ILE A 132 -6.39 -8.09 4.08
CA ILE A 132 -6.32 -7.20 5.26
C ILE A 132 -4.99 -6.46 5.31
N GLN A 133 -3.87 -7.11 5.01
CA GLN A 133 -2.56 -6.46 5.00
C GLN A 133 -2.47 -5.39 3.89
N GLN A 134 -2.94 -5.71 2.69
CA GLN A 134 -2.99 -4.76 1.57
C GLN A 134 -3.86 -3.54 1.88
N LEU A 135 -5.04 -3.76 2.47
CA LEU A 135 -5.93 -2.68 2.90
C LEU A 135 -5.28 -1.81 3.98
N HIS A 136 -4.57 -2.39 4.95
CA HIS A 136 -3.83 -1.62 5.96
C HIS A 136 -2.71 -0.77 5.34
N GLU A 137 -1.97 -1.30 4.36
CA GLU A 137 -0.93 -0.54 3.65
C GLU A 137 -1.53 0.62 2.86
N GLN A 138 -2.63 0.39 2.14
CA GLN A 138 -3.36 1.45 1.43
C GLN A 138 -3.89 2.51 2.39
N LEU A 139 -4.50 2.11 3.51
CA LEU A 139 -4.98 3.03 4.54
C LEU A 139 -3.85 3.89 5.09
N LYS A 140 -2.68 3.28 5.34
CA LYS A 140 -1.50 3.99 5.83
C LYS A 140 -1.01 5.04 4.82
N LEU A 141 -0.97 4.69 3.54
CA LEU A 141 -0.60 5.63 2.47
C LEU A 141 -1.60 6.79 2.39
N LYS A 142 -2.91 6.50 2.37
CA LYS A 142 -3.96 7.53 2.35
C LYS A 142 -3.96 8.42 3.59
N SER A 143 -3.75 7.84 4.77
CA SER A 143 -3.60 8.62 5.99
C SER A 143 -2.39 9.56 5.93
N LYS A 144 -1.29 9.12 5.30
CA LYS A 144 -0.10 9.96 5.12
C LYS A 144 -0.37 11.12 4.17
N GLU A 145 -0.99 10.85 3.01
CA GLU A 145 -1.41 11.89 2.06
C GLU A 145 -2.29 12.97 2.73
N VAL A 146 -3.28 12.55 3.51
CA VAL A 146 -4.17 13.48 4.22
C VAL A 146 -3.42 14.29 5.28
N GLN A 147 -2.49 13.67 6.02
CA GLN A 147 -1.67 14.37 7.01
C GLN A 147 -0.76 15.42 6.35
N GLU A 148 -0.15 15.10 5.21
CA GLU A 148 0.68 16.03 4.44
C GLU A 148 -0.14 17.22 3.94
N LEU A 149 -1.31 16.97 3.35
CA LEU A 149 -2.22 18.05 2.90
C LEU A 149 -2.69 18.92 4.08
N ASN A 150 -3.01 18.32 5.22
CA ASN A 150 -3.41 19.07 6.41
C ASN A 150 -2.25 19.94 6.93
N ALA A 151 -1.02 19.40 6.99
CA ALA A 151 0.15 20.16 7.40
C ALA A 151 0.42 21.35 6.46
N ILE A 152 0.24 21.15 5.14
CA ILE A 152 0.29 22.24 4.16
C ILE A 152 -0.78 23.28 4.46
N GLY A 153 -2.04 22.87 4.63
CA GLY A 153 -3.15 23.78 4.92
C GLY A 153 -2.93 24.62 6.18
N VAL A 154 -2.39 24.00 7.25
CA VAL A 154 -2.01 24.70 8.49
C VAL A 154 -0.89 25.72 8.23
N ALA A 155 0.17 25.33 7.52
CA ALA A 155 1.29 26.23 7.21
C ALA A 155 0.82 27.44 6.37
N LEU A 156 0.01 27.19 5.34
CA LEU A 156 -0.59 28.24 4.50
C LEU A 156 -1.49 29.17 5.32
N SER A 157 -2.32 28.63 6.21
CA SER A 157 -3.27 29.43 7.01
C SER A 157 -2.60 30.28 8.09
N ALA A 158 -1.41 29.86 8.56
CA ALA A 158 -0.66 30.60 9.58
C ALA A 158 0.18 31.75 8.98
N GLU A 159 0.48 31.71 7.68
CA GLU A 159 1.28 32.72 7.02
C GLU A 159 0.48 34.00 6.77
N ARG A 160 1.03 35.14 7.17
CA ARG A 160 0.39 36.46 7.06
C ARG A 160 1.01 37.32 5.98
N ASP A 161 2.25 37.01 5.56
CA ASP A 161 2.92 37.69 4.46
C ASP A 161 2.43 37.11 3.14
N VAL A 162 1.74 37.93 2.35
CA VAL A 162 1.15 37.54 1.07
C VAL A 162 2.22 37.02 0.09
N ASN A 163 3.42 37.60 0.07
CA ASN A 163 4.46 37.16 -0.87
C ASN A 163 5.00 35.78 -0.46
N LYS A 164 5.28 35.57 0.82
CA LYS A 164 5.71 34.26 1.34
C LYS A 164 4.62 33.21 1.17
N LEU A 165 3.35 33.60 1.35
CA LEU A 165 2.22 32.72 1.13
C LEU A 165 2.18 32.25 -0.33
N LEU A 166 2.29 33.16 -1.30
CA LEU A 166 2.30 32.82 -2.73
C LEU A 166 3.50 31.93 -3.11
N GLU A 167 4.68 32.19 -2.54
CA GLU A 167 5.87 31.33 -2.70
C GLU A 167 5.66 29.92 -2.17
N MET A 168 5.08 29.81 -0.97
CA MET A 168 4.77 28.54 -0.35
C MET A 168 3.68 27.78 -1.13
N ILE A 169 2.62 28.46 -1.58
CA ILE A 169 1.57 27.86 -2.42
C ILE A 169 2.18 27.29 -3.69
N LEU A 170 2.98 28.08 -4.42
CA LEU A 170 3.57 27.63 -5.68
C LEU A 170 4.51 26.44 -5.47
N GLY A 171 5.32 26.48 -4.41
CA GLY A 171 6.21 25.39 -4.05
C GLY A 171 5.46 24.09 -3.74
N LYS A 172 4.37 24.18 -2.95
CA LYS A 172 3.56 23.02 -2.59
C LYS A 172 2.77 22.44 -3.76
N ILE A 173 2.25 23.29 -4.65
CA ILE A 173 1.61 22.81 -5.89
C ILE A 173 2.62 22.02 -6.72
N ARG A 174 3.82 22.57 -6.94
CA ARG A 174 4.88 21.88 -7.72
C ARG A 174 5.29 20.55 -7.09
N GLU A 175 5.45 20.50 -5.78
CA GLU A 175 5.76 19.28 -5.03
C GLU A 175 4.68 18.20 -5.23
N ILE A 176 3.40 18.57 -5.08
CA ILE A 176 2.25 17.66 -5.23
C ILE A 176 2.13 17.14 -6.67
N THR A 177 2.30 18.02 -7.66
CA THR A 177 2.15 17.66 -9.08
C THR A 177 3.45 17.13 -9.71
N SER A 178 4.54 17.04 -8.95
CA SER A 178 5.88 16.71 -9.47
C SER A 178 6.29 17.59 -10.66
N ALA A 179 5.94 18.88 -10.62
CA ALA A 179 6.19 19.80 -11.72
C ALA A 179 7.58 20.47 -11.62
N ASP A 180 8.34 20.44 -12.72
CA ASP A 180 9.65 21.12 -12.81
C ASP A 180 9.53 22.63 -12.66
N ALA A 181 8.44 23.23 -13.15
CA ALA A 181 8.23 24.66 -13.10
C ALA A 181 6.76 25.02 -12.81
N GLY A 182 6.57 26.22 -12.26
CA GLY A 182 5.25 26.79 -12.01
C GLY A 182 5.31 28.31 -12.03
N THR A 183 4.18 28.93 -12.35
CA THR A 183 4.03 30.39 -12.37
C THR A 183 2.68 30.80 -11.79
N LEU A 184 2.66 31.90 -11.04
CA LEU A 184 1.44 32.51 -10.52
C LEU A 184 1.16 33.85 -11.19
N TYR A 185 -0.10 34.03 -11.58
CA TYR A 185 -0.64 35.28 -12.09
C TYR A 185 -1.71 35.80 -11.13
N LEU A 186 -1.73 37.10 -10.90
CA LEU A 186 -2.77 37.78 -10.13
C LEU A 186 -3.62 38.65 -11.06
N VAL A 187 -4.93 38.58 -10.90
CA VAL A 187 -5.85 39.53 -11.53
C VAL A 187 -5.85 40.79 -10.66
N GLU A 188 -5.56 41.94 -11.26
CA GLU A 188 -5.58 43.23 -10.57
C GLU A 188 -6.29 44.30 -11.42
N GLU A 189 -6.69 45.38 -10.77
CA GLU A 189 -7.32 46.51 -11.45
C GLU A 189 -6.30 47.38 -12.15
N ILE A 190 -6.67 47.89 -13.32
CA ILE A 190 -5.87 48.88 -14.04
C ILE A 190 -6.17 50.26 -13.43
N GLU A 191 -5.15 50.91 -12.89
CA GLU A 191 -5.27 52.22 -12.27
C GLU A 191 -5.83 53.25 -13.27
N GLY A 192 -6.88 53.97 -12.87
CA GLY A 192 -7.53 54.99 -13.70
C GLY A 192 -8.52 54.45 -14.74
N VAL A 193 -8.75 53.14 -14.81
CA VAL A 193 -9.78 52.54 -15.68
C VAL A 193 -11.01 52.19 -14.83
N PRO A 194 -12.16 52.84 -15.05
CA PRO A 194 -13.38 52.52 -14.30
C PRO A 194 -13.88 51.12 -14.65
N PRO A 195 -14.53 50.43 -13.70
CA PRO A 195 -15.18 49.15 -13.98
C PRO A 195 -16.29 49.31 -15.02
N ASP A 196 -16.49 48.28 -15.82
CA ASP A 196 -17.58 48.17 -16.80
C ASP A 196 -18.62 47.18 -16.25
N GLU A 197 -19.89 47.60 -16.22
CA GLU A 197 -21.00 46.75 -15.74
C GLU A 197 -21.25 45.55 -16.64
N ASP A 198 -20.96 45.68 -17.95
CA ASP A 198 -21.19 44.64 -18.95
C ASP A 198 -19.94 43.75 -19.16
N ASN A 199 -18.78 44.14 -18.62
CA ASN A 199 -17.54 43.38 -18.78
C ASN A 199 -16.60 43.47 -17.57
N TYR A 200 -16.65 42.44 -16.71
CA TYR A 200 -15.82 42.30 -15.51
C TYR A 200 -14.31 42.49 -15.75
N PHE A 201 -13.81 42.06 -16.92
CA PHE A 201 -12.38 42.12 -17.23
C PHE A 201 -11.95 43.42 -17.91
N ALA A 202 -12.88 44.33 -18.25
CA ALA A 202 -12.56 45.57 -18.97
C ALA A 202 -11.57 46.48 -18.22
N ASN A 203 -11.59 46.46 -16.89
CA ASN A 203 -10.66 47.20 -16.04
C ASN A 203 -9.65 46.31 -15.31
N LYS A 204 -9.38 45.10 -15.82
CA LYS A 204 -8.51 44.12 -15.18
C LYS A 204 -7.32 43.75 -16.06
N GLN A 205 -6.20 43.46 -15.42
CA GLN A 205 -5.01 42.91 -16.07
C GLN A 205 -4.45 41.73 -15.28
N LEU A 206 -3.68 40.87 -15.93
CA LEU A 206 -2.92 39.82 -15.28
C LEU A 206 -1.51 40.33 -14.95
N ARG A 207 -1.13 40.26 -13.69
CA ARG A 207 0.24 40.45 -13.24
C ARG A 207 0.94 39.10 -13.11
N PHE A 208 2.00 38.90 -13.86
CA PHE A 208 2.96 37.83 -13.62
C PHE A 208 3.64 38.09 -12.28
N LYS A 209 3.26 37.33 -11.24
CA LYS A 209 3.63 37.66 -9.86
C LYS A 209 4.80 36.83 -9.34
N LEU A 210 4.87 35.56 -9.71
CA LEU A 210 5.88 34.65 -9.19
C LEU A 210 6.16 33.53 -10.19
N THR A 211 7.42 33.08 -10.25
CA THR A 211 7.81 31.86 -10.95
C THR A 211 8.79 31.05 -10.12
N GLN A 212 8.71 29.74 -10.23
CA GLN A 212 9.66 28.79 -9.65
C GLN A 212 10.00 27.74 -10.71
N ASN A 213 11.27 27.43 -10.86
CA ASN A 213 11.77 26.45 -11.82
C ASN A 213 13.07 25.84 -11.27
N ASP A 214 13.14 24.51 -11.16
CA ASP A 214 14.33 23.85 -10.63
C ASP A 214 15.42 23.66 -11.70
N THR A 215 15.04 23.44 -12.96
CA THR A 215 15.97 23.19 -14.06
C THR A 215 16.62 24.45 -14.62
N LYS A 216 15.88 25.57 -14.73
CA LYS A 216 16.36 26.83 -15.32
C LYS A 216 16.11 28.01 -14.39
N GLN A 217 17.19 28.56 -13.84
CA GLN A 217 17.14 29.83 -13.13
C GLN A 217 17.12 30.98 -14.13
N ILE A 218 15.94 31.52 -14.39
CA ILE A 218 15.72 32.65 -15.30
C ILE A 218 15.58 33.93 -14.46
N PRO A 219 16.20 35.06 -14.85
CA PRO A 219 15.98 36.34 -14.19
C PRO A 219 14.49 36.69 -14.16
N PHE A 220 13.93 36.81 -12.95
CA PHE A 220 12.53 37.13 -12.73
C PHE A 220 12.30 38.65 -12.77
N ARG A 221 11.28 39.08 -13.51
CA ARG A 221 10.73 40.43 -13.43
C ARG A 221 9.21 40.36 -13.52
N GLU A 222 8.52 41.08 -12.63
CA GLU A 222 7.09 41.26 -12.75
C GLU A 222 6.75 42.06 -14.01
N PHE A 223 5.71 41.61 -14.72
CA PHE A 223 5.14 42.33 -15.85
C PHE A 223 3.63 42.08 -15.89
N THR A 224 2.92 42.94 -16.60
CA THR A 224 1.47 42.85 -16.76
C THR A 224 1.11 42.48 -18.20
N MET A 225 -0.03 41.82 -18.37
CA MET A 225 -0.58 41.44 -19.67
C MET A 225 -2.11 41.55 -19.66
N GLU A 226 -2.69 41.72 -20.83
CA GLU A 226 -4.15 41.77 -21.02
C GLU A 226 -4.80 40.41 -20.68
N VAL A 227 -6.03 40.46 -20.17
CA VAL A 227 -6.87 39.29 -19.99
C VAL A 227 -7.56 38.98 -21.33
N ASN A 228 -6.89 38.24 -22.22
CA ASN A 228 -7.41 37.89 -23.54
C ASN A 228 -7.01 36.46 -23.96
N GLU A 229 -7.58 35.97 -25.07
CA GLU A 229 -7.28 34.61 -25.59
C GLU A 229 -5.91 34.49 -26.29
N LYS A 230 -5.12 35.57 -26.37
CA LYS A 230 -3.81 35.56 -27.04
C LYS A 230 -2.70 34.96 -26.15
N SER A 231 -2.97 34.75 -24.86
CA SER A 231 -2.08 34.06 -23.93
C SER A 231 -2.80 32.91 -23.22
N LEU A 232 -2.05 31.87 -22.83
CA LEU A 232 -2.63 30.72 -22.11
C LEU A 232 -3.22 31.13 -20.76
N SER A 233 -2.53 31.99 -20.02
CA SER A 233 -3.00 32.54 -18.74
C SER A 233 -4.23 33.43 -18.91
N GLY A 234 -4.27 34.24 -19.97
CA GLY A 234 -5.44 35.06 -20.31
C GLY A 234 -6.66 34.22 -20.69
N TYR A 235 -6.46 33.18 -21.52
CA TYR A 235 -7.52 32.24 -21.89
C TYR A 235 -8.11 31.51 -20.67
N VAL A 236 -7.26 31.00 -19.77
CA VAL A 236 -7.73 30.31 -18.55
C VAL A 236 -8.44 31.29 -17.60
N ALA A 237 -7.95 32.53 -17.49
CA ALA A 237 -8.61 33.56 -16.69
C ALA A 237 -10.01 33.91 -17.22
N LEU A 238 -10.19 34.01 -18.54
CA LEU A 238 -11.48 34.27 -19.18
C LEU A 238 -12.45 33.10 -19.08
N SER A 239 -11.96 31.89 -19.41
CA SER A 239 -12.81 30.70 -19.46
C SER A 239 -13.18 30.17 -18.07
N GLY A 240 -12.36 30.44 -17.05
CA GLY A 240 -12.52 29.88 -15.72
C GLY A 240 -12.34 28.36 -15.66
N THR A 241 -11.85 27.74 -16.75
CA THR A 241 -11.69 26.29 -16.87
C THR A 241 -10.22 25.90 -16.98
N PRO A 242 -9.78 24.81 -16.32
CA PRO A 242 -8.43 24.31 -16.50
C PRO A 242 -8.15 23.92 -17.96
N LEU A 243 -7.03 24.40 -18.50
CA LEU A 243 -6.54 24.04 -19.83
C LEU A 243 -5.33 23.10 -19.70
N ASN A 244 -5.45 21.87 -20.20
CA ASN A 244 -4.36 20.90 -20.25
C ASN A 244 -3.95 20.67 -21.71
N ILE A 245 -2.68 20.98 -22.02
CA ILE A 245 -2.11 20.79 -23.36
C ILE A 245 -1.01 19.72 -23.22
N PRO A 246 -1.23 18.49 -23.75
CA PRO A 246 -0.25 17.41 -23.63
C PRO A 246 1.08 17.68 -24.33
N ASP A 247 1.05 18.46 -25.40
CA ASP A 247 2.21 18.85 -26.20
C ASP A 247 1.95 20.23 -26.83
N VAL A 248 2.93 21.14 -26.72
CA VAL A 248 2.81 22.59 -27.00
C VAL A 248 3.62 23.01 -28.22
#